data_AF-A0A936ITW9-F1
#
_entry.id   AF-A0A936ITW9-F1
#
_cell.length_a   1.000
_cell.length_b   1.000
_cell.length_c   1.000
_cell.angle_alpha   90.00
_cell.angle_beta   90.00
_cell.angle_gamma   90.00
#
_symmetry.space_group_name_H-M   'P 1'
#
loop_
_entity.id
_entity.type
_entity.pdbx_description
1 polymer ?
#
loop_
_entity_poly.entity_id
_entity_poly.type
_entity_poly.pdbx_seq_one_letter_code
_entity_poly.pdbx_strand_id
1 'polypeptide(L)'
;MTIRYLLVILLALVPCFWQKRIQAADLGSHVYNAWLVQLVAGGSTEGLTVVSQTTNILFDWLLDAALGLFGWSLGEKVAVAAAVALFVSGALAWIFAMAGKSCWWIAPSLLMLAYGWVFHMGFFNFYLGLGLAFWALALVWREDSPRRWAGAVLLLIAAQFAHTLPIAWAVAMLGFHKIGRRLEPRHLPLWTLAGFAGVLAVRYVLMTFRNGQWQFPIIPFIPADQAWVHGAKYYPALVALSIGWLFLVVRLVAKERWTGLWRDPQAHLTVLSIAAVFLVPMSFDWGQYTIPLSLIQERLTLPVGILLLGLLGRAEPERWQVGWLSLVAAVFFSFLWADTAALNRVEDRLDTIVRMLPKDARVIFPVDDPGIRTFAVTHLIERPCIGHAYHYANYEPPSQMFRVRTVADNRIVEHDPKRLEQLHTGGYEVRPEDLPFYQIRACGEGIATLCAEALDAGAVTAAKQDIPGIVPVLW
;
A
#
# COMPACT_ATOMS: atom_id res chain seq x y z
N MET A 1 -6.31 -27.02 9.09
CA MET A 1 -6.87 -25.79 8.48
C MET A 1 -8.36 -26.02 8.25
N THR A 2 -9.26 -25.18 8.76
CA THR A 2 -10.71 -25.41 8.65
C THR A 2 -11.26 -24.90 7.31
N ILE A 3 -12.35 -25.48 6.80
CA ILE A 3 -13.02 -25.05 5.54
C ILE A 3 -13.30 -23.54 5.54
N ARG A 4 -13.70 -22.98 6.69
CA ARG A 4 -13.95 -21.53 6.83
C ARG A 4 -12.72 -20.67 6.55
N TYR A 5 -11.54 -21.13 6.92
CA TYR A 5 -10.29 -20.41 6.66
C TYR A 5 -10.03 -20.30 5.15
N LEU A 6 -10.20 -21.41 4.43
CA LEU A 6 -10.09 -21.45 2.98
C LEU A 6 -11.14 -20.55 2.31
N LEU A 7 -12.40 -20.58 2.78
CA LEU A 7 -13.46 -19.74 2.22
C LEU A 7 -13.17 -18.24 2.35
N VAL A 8 -12.64 -17.79 3.49
CA VAL A 8 -12.28 -16.37 3.66
C VAL A 8 -11.13 -15.99 2.74
N ILE A 9 -10.12 -16.86 2.57
CA ILE A 9 -9.03 -16.60 1.63
C ILE A 9 -9.57 -16.56 0.19
N LEU A 10 -10.38 -17.53 -0.22
CA LEU A 10 -10.96 -17.55 -1.57
C LEU A 10 -11.83 -16.31 -1.85
N LEU A 11 -12.65 -15.89 -0.87
CA LEU A 11 -13.43 -14.65 -0.97
C LEU A 11 -12.52 -13.43 -1.06
N ALA A 12 -11.42 -13.40 -0.30
CA ALA A 12 -10.42 -12.35 -0.38
C ALA A 12 -9.75 -12.28 -1.75
N LEU A 13 -9.72 -13.35 -2.55
CA LEU A 13 -9.10 -13.31 -3.87
C LEU A 13 -10.02 -12.76 -4.96
N VAL A 14 -11.34 -12.69 -4.73
CA VAL A 14 -12.31 -12.26 -5.76
C VAL A 14 -11.94 -10.91 -6.40
N PRO A 15 -11.56 -9.85 -5.64
CA PRO A 15 -11.22 -8.56 -6.25
C PRO A 15 -9.94 -8.58 -7.10
N CYS A 16 -9.06 -9.59 -6.97
CA CYS A 16 -7.91 -9.72 -7.86
C CYS A 16 -8.31 -10.15 -9.28
N PHE A 17 -9.51 -10.73 -9.45
CA PHE A 17 -9.92 -11.36 -10.71
C PHE A 17 -11.19 -10.74 -11.34
N TRP A 18 -11.91 -9.88 -10.63
CA TRP A 18 -13.19 -9.32 -11.10
C TRP A 18 -13.08 -8.26 -12.21
N GLN A 19 -11.88 -7.75 -12.52
CA GLN A 19 -11.61 -6.73 -13.54
C GLN A 19 -10.50 -7.20 -14.49
N LYS A 20 -10.37 -6.53 -15.63
CA LYS A 20 -9.33 -6.82 -16.64
C LYS A 20 -7.93 -6.68 -16.05
N ARG A 21 -7.65 -5.56 -15.36
CA ARG A 21 -6.39 -5.28 -14.65
C ARG A 21 -6.68 -4.88 -13.20
N ILE A 22 -5.71 -5.11 -12.33
CA ILE A 22 -5.79 -4.69 -10.93
C ILE A 22 -5.36 -3.22 -10.86
N GLN A 23 -6.22 -2.37 -10.29
CA GLN A 23 -5.97 -0.94 -10.19
C GLN A 23 -5.44 -0.61 -8.79
N ALA A 24 -4.13 -0.39 -8.73
CA ALA A 24 -3.39 0.02 -7.55
C ALA A 24 -2.20 0.84 -8.04
N ALA A 25 -2.01 2.06 -7.55
CA ALA A 25 -1.08 3.05 -8.06
C ALA A 25 0.30 2.48 -8.43
N ASP A 26 1.19 2.24 -7.45
CA ASP A 26 2.55 1.77 -7.72
C ASP A 26 2.61 0.37 -8.39
N LEU A 27 1.50 -0.39 -8.45
CA LEU A 27 1.50 -1.69 -9.13
C LEU A 27 1.81 -1.54 -10.63
N GLY A 28 1.34 -0.48 -11.28
CA GLY A 28 1.66 -0.21 -12.68
C GLY A 28 3.17 -0.10 -12.88
N SER A 29 3.84 0.65 -12.01
CA SER A 29 5.29 0.81 -11.98
C SER A 29 6.05 -0.47 -11.66
N HIS A 30 5.57 -1.29 -10.72
CA HIS A 30 6.16 -2.61 -10.45
C HIS A 30 6.16 -3.50 -11.71
N VAL A 31 5.05 -3.55 -12.44
CA VAL A 31 4.96 -4.35 -13.68
C VAL A 31 5.84 -3.76 -14.77
N TYR A 32 5.88 -2.44 -14.93
CA TYR A 32 6.75 -1.79 -15.91
C TYR A 32 8.24 -1.97 -15.59
N ASN A 33 8.63 -1.93 -14.32
CA ASN A 33 10.01 -2.16 -13.92
C ASN A 33 10.42 -3.63 -14.04
N ALA A 34 9.50 -4.58 -13.85
CA ALA A 34 9.73 -5.97 -14.24
C ALA A 34 10.05 -6.10 -15.74
N TRP A 35 9.37 -5.32 -16.59
CA TRP A 35 9.70 -5.25 -18.02
C TRP A 35 11.06 -4.59 -18.28
N LEU A 36 11.38 -3.48 -17.60
CA LEU A 36 12.71 -2.85 -17.71
C LEU A 36 13.84 -3.81 -17.32
N VAL A 37 13.65 -4.63 -16.29
CA VAL A 37 14.63 -5.66 -15.91
C VAL A 37 14.89 -6.64 -17.05
N GLN A 38 13.84 -7.07 -17.77
CA GLN A 38 13.99 -7.94 -18.94
C GLN A 38 14.72 -7.24 -20.09
N LEU A 39 14.45 -5.95 -20.32
CA LEU A 39 15.16 -5.15 -21.33
C LEU A 39 16.66 -4.99 -21.00
N VAL A 40 16.98 -4.71 -19.74
CA VAL A 40 18.38 -4.60 -19.29
C VAL A 40 19.09 -5.94 -19.44
N ALA A 41 18.45 -7.04 -19.03
CA ALA A 41 19.01 -8.39 -19.18
C ALA A 41 19.23 -8.78 -20.65
N GLY A 42 18.39 -8.27 -21.56
CA GLY A 42 18.54 -8.42 -23.01
C GLY A 42 19.62 -7.52 -23.65
N GLY A 43 20.41 -6.79 -22.86
CA GLY A 43 21.48 -5.91 -23.35
C GLY A 43 21.00 -4.67 -24.11
N SER A 44 19.72 -4.34 -24.01
CA SER A 44 19.05 -3.38 -24.89
C SER A 44 18.96 -1.95 -24.34
N THR A 45 19.66 -1.63 -23.24
CA THR A 45 19.45 -0.35 -22.52
C THR A 45 20.77 0.27 -22.03
N GLU A 46 21.35 1.16 -22.82
CA GLU A 46 22.44 2.03 -22.32
C GLU A 46 21.91 2.91 -21.17
N GLY A 47 22.72 3.08 -20.11
CA GLY A 47 22.41 3.95 -18.97
C GLY A 47 21.43 3.40 -17.92
N LEU A 48 20.87 2.19 -18.11
CA LEU A 48 20.11 1.46 -17.08
C LEU A 48 20.86 0.21 -16.60
N THR A 49 20.75 -0.10 -15.31
CA THR A 49 21.28 -1.34 -14.73
C THR A 49 20.33 -1.94 -13.69
N VAL A 50 20.51 -3.23 -13.40
CA VAL A 50 19.82 -3.93 -12.31
C VAL A 50 20.80 -4.19 -11.18
N VAL A 51 20.46 -3.72 -9.99
CA VAL A 51 21.27 -3.89 -8.78
C VAL A 51 20.59 -4.81 -7.78
N SER A 52 21.39 -5.48 -6.93
CA SER A 52 20.86 -6.20 -5.77
C SER A 52 20.28 -5.24 -4.75
N GLN A 53 19.20 -5.64 -4.07
CA GLN A 53 18.60 -4.92 -2.95
C GLN A 53 18.37 -5.86 -1.77
N THR A 54 18.36 -5.30 -0.56
CA THR A 54 18.07 -6.03 0.69
C THR A 54 16.68 -5.70 1.26
N THR A 55 15.95 -4.79 0.63
CA THR A 55 14.57 -4.38 0.94
C THR A 55 13.88 -3.96 -0.37
N ASN A 56 12.55 -3.88 -0.38
CA ASN A 56 11.75 -3.47 -1.54
C ASN A 56 11.98 -4.33 -2.80
N ILE A 57 12.24 -5.63 -2.63
CA ILE A 57 12.53 -6.53 -3.76
C ILE A 57 11.73 -7.84 -3.74
N LEU A 58 11.17 -8.24 -2.60
CA LEU A 58 10.47 -9.53 -2.51
C LEU A 58 9.23 -9.59 -3.41
N PHE A 59 8.44 -8.50 -3.47
CA PHE A 59 7.29 -8.47 -4.38
C PHE A 59 7.73 -8.48 -5.84
N ASP A 60 8.81 -7.79 -6.18
CA ASP A 60 9.37 -7.78 -7.53
C ASP A 60 9.82 -9.17 -7.97
N TRP A 61 10.47 -9.95 -7.08
CA TRP A 61 10.83 -11.34 -7.37
C TRP A 61 9.60 -12.23 -7.56
N LEU A 62 8.58 -12.06 -6.72
CA LEU A 62 7.31 -12.78 -6.86
C LEU A 62 6.62 -12.43 -8.18
N LEU A 63 6.62 -11.15 -8.54
CA LEU A 63 6.03 -10.63 -9.77
C LEU A 63 6.79 -11.16 -10.99
N ASP A 64 8.11 -11.04 -11.04
CA ASP A 64 8.94 -11.58 -12.13
C ASP A 64 8.70 -13.07 -12.35
N ALA A 65 8.69 -13.86 -11.26
CA ALA A 65 8.44 -15.29 -11.34
C ALA A 65 7.04 -15.57 -11.89
N ALA A 66 6.02 -14.84 -11.43
CA ALA A 66 4.65 -15.01 -11.90
C ALA A 66 4.50 -14.58 -13.38
N LEU A 67 5.15 -13.49 -13.79
CA LEU A 67 5.17 -13.02 -15.18
C LEU A 67 5.86 -14.03 -16.10
N GLY A 68 6.97 -14.62 -15.66
CA GLY A 68 7.68 -15.66 -16.41
C GLY A 68 6.88 -16.95 -16.59
N LEU A 69 6.04 -17.30 -15.61
CA LEU A 69 5.24 -18.54 -15.63
C LEU A 69 3.88 -18.37 -16.33
N PHE A 70 3.25 -17.21 -16.19
CA PHE A 70 1.84 -17.00 -16.58
C PHE A 70 1.65 -15.87 -17.61
N GLY A 71 2.73 -15.19 -18.01
CA GLY A 71 2.69 -14.03 -18.89
C GLY A 71 2.19 -12.75 -18.19
N TRP A 72 2.18 -11.63 -18.92
CA TRP A 72 1.92 -10.30 -18.35
C TRP A 72 0.55 -10.15 -17.67
N SER A 73 -0.51 -10.60 -18.33
CA SER A 73 -1.87 -10.38 -17.83
C SER A 73 -2.21 -11.23 -16.61
N LEU A 74 -1.84 -12.52 -16.61
CA LEU A 74 -2.16 -13.42 -15.51
C LEU A 74 -1.10 -13.39 -14.41
N GLY A 75 0.17 -13.17 -14.75
CA GLY A 75 1.28 -13.10 -13.79
C GLY A 75 1.09 -12.03 -12.73
N GLU A 76 0.70 -10.81 -13.13
CA GLU A 76 0.36 -9.74 -12.18
C GLU A 76 -0.75 -10.18 -11.21
N LYS A 77 -1.84 -10.73 -11.73
CA LYS A 77 -2.97 -11.19 -10.90
C LYS A 77 -2.57 -12.28 -9.92
N VAL A 78 -1.72 -13.21 -10.35
CA VAL A 78 -1.19 -14.28 -9.49
C VAL A 78 -0.30 -13.72 -8.40
N ALA A 79 0.61 -12.81 -8.72
CA ALA A 79 1.50 -12.17 -7.74
C ALA A 79 0.71 -11.38 -6.69
N VAL A 80 -0.26 -10.57 -7.13
CA VAL A 80 -1.13 -9.80 -6.22
C VAL A 80 -2.02 -10.73 -5.39
N ALA A 81 -2.62 -11.76 -5.99
CA ALA A 81 -3.42 -12.74 -5.26
C ALA A 81 -2.61 -13.48 -4.19
N ALA A 82 -1.34 -13.83 -4.48
CA ALA A 82 -0.44 -14.42 -3.49
C ALA A 82 -0.14 -13.45 -2.34
N ALA A 83 0.10 -12.16 -2.63
CA ALA A 83 0.28 -11.14 -1.60
C ALA A 83 -0.97 -10.97 -0.71
N VAL A 84 -2.17 -10.90 -1.31
CA VAL A 84 -3.46 -10.83 -0.58
C VAL A 84 -3.68 -12.07 0.27
N ALA A 85 -3.45 -13.27 -0.28
CA ALA A 85 -3.58 -14.52 0.47
C ALA A 85 -2.64 -14.55 1.68
N LEU A 86 -1.38 -14.15 1.51
CA LEU A 86 -0.40 -14.12 2.60
C LEU A 86 -0.77 -13.09 3.67
N PHE A 87 -1.19 -11.90 3.26
CA PHE A 87 -1.64 -10.84 4.17
C PHE A 87 -2.87 -11.27 4.98
N VAL A 88 -3.93 -11.71 4.31
CA VAL A 88 -5.19 -12.08 4.97
C VAL A 88 -5.00 -13.30 5.87
N SER A 89 -4.25 -14.30 5.41
CA SER A 89 -3.96 -15.49 6.21
C SER A 89 -3.15 -15.17 7.46
N GLY A 90 -2.09 -14.35 7.32
CA GLY A 90 -1.26 -13.91 8.44
C GLY A 90 -2.04 -13.06 9.44
N ALA A 91 -2.82 -12.09 8.94
CA ALA A 91 -3.70 -11.26 9.77
C ALA A 91 -4.72 -12.09 10.53
N LEU A 92 -5.42 -13.03 9.88
CA LEU A 92 -6.35 -13.96 10.55
C LEU A 92 -5.64 -14.78 11.62
N ALA A 93 -4.48 -15.35 11.30
CA ALA A 93 -3.71 -16.18 12.23
C ALA A 93 -3.35 -15.38 13.49
N TRP A 94 -2.87 -14.15 13.32
CA TRP A 94 -2.51 -13.29 14.44
C TRP A 94 -3.72 -12.79 15.22
N ILE A 95 -4.82 -12.40 14.55
CA ILE A 95 -6.08 -12.04 15.20
C ILE A 95 -6.62 -13.19 16.05
N PHE A 96 -6.59 -14.43 15.55
CA PHE A 96 -7.03 -15.58 16.34
C PHE A 96 -6.08 -15.89 17.50
N ALA A 97 -4.78 -15.68 17.31
CA ALA A 97 -3.80 -15.81 18.39
C ALA A 97 -4.02 -14.75 19.50
N MET A 98 -4.35 -13.52 19.12
CA MET A 98 -4.70 -12.43 20.04
C MET A 98 -6.02 -12.69 20.78
N ALA A 99 -7.10 -13.01 20.04
CA ALA A 99 -8.41 -13.24 20.61
C ALA A 99 -8.50 -14.56 21.41
N GLY A 100 -7.53 -15.47 21.22
CA GLY A 100 -7.48 -16.77 21.85
C GLY A 100 -8.48 -17.80 21.30
N LYS A 101 -9.29 -17.42 20.30
CA LYS A 101 -10.34 -18.21 19.66
C LYS A 101 -10.54 -17.76 18.21
N SER A 102 -11.22 -18.59 17.40
CA SER A 102 -11.63 -18.19 16.06
C SER A 102 -12.79 -17.19 16.11
N CYS A 103 -12.63 -16.02 15.49
CA CYS A 103 -13.62 -14.94 15.46
C CYS A 103 -14.06 -14.59 14.02
N TRP A 104 -14.59 -15.56 13.26
CA TRP A 104 -14.93 -15.41 11.83
C TRP A 104 -15.76 -14.19 11.45
N TRP A 105 -16.55 -13.63 12.37
CA TRP A 105 -17.34 -12.41 12.15
C TRP A 105 -16.50 -11.17 11.82
N ILE A 106 -15.18 -11.18 12.10
CA ILE A 106 -14.27 -10.08 11.73
C ILE A 106 -13.99 -10.02 10.22
N ALA A 107 -14.34 -11.07 9.46
CA ALA A 107 -13.97 -11.19 8.05
C ALA A 107 -14.38 -9.97 7.20
N PRO A 108 -15.60 -9.40 7.30
CA PRO A 108 -15.96 -8.22 6.51
C PRO A 108 -15.02 -7.04 6.74
N SER A 109 -14.67 -6.74 8.00
CA SER A 109 -13.74 -5.66 8.33
C SER A 109 -12.31 -5.97 7.87
N LEU A 110 -11.85 -7.20 8.06
CA LEU A 110 -10.53 -7.60 7.59
C LEU A 110 -10.41 -7.48 6.07
N LEU A 111 -11.42 -7.90 5.31
CA LEU A 111 -11.41 -7.81 3.85
C LEU A 111 -11.40 -6.36 3.36
N MET A 112 -12.16 -5.47 4.01
CA MET A 112 -12.09 -4.03 3.72
C MET A 112 -10.68 -3.47 3.96
N LEU A 113 -10.01 -3.86 5.06
CA LEU A 113 -8.64 -3.45 5.34
C LEU A 113 -7.63 -4.05 4.35
N ALA A 114 -7.84 -5.30 3.93
CA ALA A 114 -6.98 -5.98 2.96
C ALA A 114 -6.99 -5.30 1.58
N TYR A 115 -8.12 -4.69 1.22
CA TYR A 115 -8.30 -3.87 0.02
C TYR A 115 -8.38 -2.37 0.35
N GLY A 116 -7.75 -1.97 1.45
CA GLY A 116 -7.74 -0.57 1.88
C GLY A 116 -6.76 0.29 1.11
N TRP A 117 -6.57 1.51 1.61
CA TRP A 117 -5.68 2.51 1.01
C TRP A 117 -4.27 1.97 0.69
N VAL A 118 -3.63 1.21 1.58
CA VAL A 118 -2.28 0.65 1.33
C VAL A 118 -2.24 -0.26 0.09
N PHE A 119 -3.29 -1.07 -0.12
CA PHE A 119 -3.39 -1.94 -1.30
C PHE A 119 -3.50 -1.09 -2.57
N HIS A 120 -4.38 -0.08 -2.56
CA HIS A 120 -4.63 0.76 -3.73
C HIS A 120 -3.57 1.81 -4.01
N MET A 121 -2.68 2.09 -3.05
CA MET A 121 -1.42 2.78 -3.31
C MET A 121 -0.37 1.89 -3.98
N GLY A 122 -0.60 0.57 -4.05
CA GLY A 122 0.34 -0.35 -4.70
C GLY A 122 1.57 -0.67 -3.85
N PHE A 123 1.56 -0.40 -2.54
CA PHE A 123 2.69 -0.66 -1.64
C PHE A 123 2.88 -2.16 -1.33
N PHE A 124 3.01 -3.00 -2.35
CA PHE A 124 2.97 -4.46 -2.24
C PHE A 124 4.17 -5.04 -1.50
N ASN A 125 5.34 -4.41 -1.59
CA ASN A 125 6.50 -4.77 -0.76
C ASN A 125 6.21 -4.58 0.74
N PHE A 126 5.61 -3.45 1.13
CA PHE A 126 5.17 -3.21 2.51
C PHE A 126 4.04 -4.16 2.93
N TYR A 127 3.05 -4.36 2.06
CA TYR A 127 1.89 -5.23 2.28
C TYR A 127 2.28 -6.71 2.48
N LEU A 128 3.20 -7.21 1.65
CA LEU A 128 3.76 -8.57 1.75
C LEU A 128 4.59 -8.72 3.03
N GLY A 129 5.41 -7.72 3.35
CA GLY A 129 6.16 -7.66 4.61
C GLY A 129 5.24 -7.70 5.84
N LEU A 130 4.10 -7.01 5.82
CA LEU A 130 3.09 -7.10 6.87
C LEU A 130 2.49 -8.50 6.99
N GLY A 131 2.13 -9.15 5.88
CA GLY A 131 1.60 -10.52 5.91
C GLY A 131 2.56 -11.51 6.58
N LEU A 132 3.85 -11.44 6.23
CA LEU A 132 4.91 -12.24 6.86
C LEU A 132 5.09 -11.88 8.34
N ALA A 133 5.09 -10.59 8.67
CA ALA A 133 5.20 -10.11 10.05
C ALA A 133 4.02 -10.57 10.92
N PHE A 134 2.80 -10.59 10.40
CA PHE A 134 1.64 -11.13 11.13
C PHE A 134 1.76 -12.63 11.37
N TRP A 135 2.23 -13.40 10.38
CA TRP A 135 2.52 -14.82 10.62
C TRP A 135 3.60 -15.01 11.68
N ALA A 136 4.68 -14.23 11.65
CA ALA A 136 5.72 -14.26 12.67
C ALA A 136 5.16 -13.97 14.07
N LEU A 137 4.36 -12.90 14.20
CA LEU A 137 3.67 -12.56 15.44
C LEU A 137 2.74 -13.67 15.90
N ALA A 138 1.93 -14.24 15.01
CA ALA A 138 1.00 -15.33 15.32
C ALA A 138 1.71 -16.56 15.92
N LEU A 139 2.88 -16.93 15.39
CA LEU A 139 3.65 -18.09 15.87
C LEU A 139 4.07 -17.95 17.34
N VAL A 140 4.54 -16.77 17.73
CA VAL A 140 5.14 -16.55 19.06
C VAL A 140 4.23 -15.80 20.03
N TRP A 141 3.02 -15.41 19.61
CA TRP A 141 2.13 -14.58 20.43
C TRP A 141 1.79 -15.23 21.77
N ARG A 142 1.32 -16.48 21.74
CA ARG A 142 0.79 -17.18 22.92
C ARG A 142 1.85 -18.02 23.63
N GLU A 143 2.62 -18.80 22.88
CA GLU A 143 3.54 -19.81 23.39
C GLU A 143 4.99 -19.46 23.07
N ASP A 144 5.87 -19.74 24.03
CA ASP A 144 7.31 -19.58 23.89
C ASP A 144 7.95 -20.94 23.63
N SER A 145 8.21 -21.24 22.35
CA SER A 145 8.91 -22.45 21.93
C SER A 145 10.07 -22.09 21.00
N PRO A 146 11.28 -22.65 21.20
CA PRO A 146 12.43 -22.36 20.33
C PRO A 146 12.14 -22.58 18.83
N ARG A 147 11.35 -23.61 18.50
CA ARG A 147 10.95 -23.90 17.10
C ARG A 147 10.07 -22.81 16.50
N ARG A 148 9.12 -22.28 17.28
CA ARG A 148 8.23 -21.21 16.84
C ARG A 148 8.98 -19.89 16.69
N TRP A 149 9.90 -19.61 17.61
CA TRP A 149 10.79 -18.46 17.52
C TRP A 149 11.70 -18.54 16.28
N ALA A 150 12.30 -19.70 15.99
CA ALA A 150 13.07 -19.90 14.76
C ALA A 150 12.21 -19.62 13.52
N GLY A 151 10.98 -20.14 13.46
CA GLY A 151 10.04 -19.86 12.38
C GLY A 151 9.70 -18.37 12.25
N ALA A 152 9.45 -17.68 13.37
CA ALA A 152 9.18 -16.25 13.37
C ALA A 152 10.38 -15.43 12.87
N VAL A 153 11.61 -15.78 13.29
CA VAL A 153 12.84 -15.13 12.81
C VAL A 153 13.02 -15.34 11.31
N LEU A 154 12.81 -16.57 10.79
CA LEU A 154 12.89 -16.83 9.35
C LEU A 154 11.87 -16.01 8.54
N LEU A 155 10.64 -15.90 9.06
CA LEU A 155 9.61 -15.06 8.43
C LEU A 155 9.97 -13.57 8.45
N LEU A 156 10.56 -13.07 9.54
CA LEU A 156 11.03 -11.68 9.62
C LEU A 156 12.23 -11.42 8.71
N ILE A 157 13.14 -12.39 8.55
CA ILE A 157 14.22 -12.32 7.56
C ILE A 157 13.64 -12.25 6.14
N ALA A 158 12.65 -13.08 5.82
CA ALA A 158 11.95 -13.00 4.54
C ALA A 158 11.25 -11.64 4.36
N ALA A 159 10.60 -11.12 5.41
CA ALA A 159 9.95 -9.82 5.39
C ALA A 159 10.93 -8.68 5.13
N GLN A 160 12.23 -8.84 5.43
CA GLN A 160 13.23 -7.79 5.27
C GLN A 160 13.46 -7.48 3.81
N PHE A 161 13.46 -8.51 2.96
CA PHE A 161 13.50 -8.36 1.51
C PHE A 161 12.26 -7.67 0.97
N ALA A 162 11.13 -7.74 1.67
CA ALA A 162 9.92 -7.02 1.30
C ALA A 162 10.01 -5.56 1.74
N HIS A 163 10.07 -5.29 3.05
CA HIS A 163 10.15 -3.94 3.58
C HIS A 163 10.58 -3.94 5.06
N THR A 164 11.44 -3.00 5.46
CA THR A 164 11.95 -2.92 6.86
C THR A 164 10.89 -2.48 7.87
N LEU A 165 10.02 -1.53 7.52
CA LEU A 165 9.02 -0.95 8.44
C LEU A 165 8.10 -2.00 9.14
N PRO A 166 7.51 -3.00 8.44
CA PRO A 166 6.76 -4.08 9.07
C PRO A 166 7.53 -4.85 10.16
N ILE A 167 8.84 -5.06 9.96
CA ILE A 167 9.69 -5.76 10.94
C ILE A 167 9.91 -4.90 12.17
N ALA A 168 10.32 -3.64 11.97
CA ALA A 168 10.54 -2.71 13.08
C ALA A 168 9.27 -2.59 13.94
N TRP A 169 8.11 -2.49 13.28
CA TRP A 169 6.82 -2.48 13.94
C TRP A 169 6.55 -3.81 14.68
N ALA A 170 6.70 -4.96 14.04
CA ALA A 170 6.41 -6.26 14.66
C ALA A 170 7.34 -6.57 15.85
N VAL A 171 8.63 -6.23 15.76
CA VAL A 171 9.58 -6.36 16.87
C VAL A 171 9.17 -5.47 18.05
N ALA A 172 8.76 -4.22 17.79
CA ALA A 172 8.26 -3.34 18.84
C ALA A 172 6.99 -3.88 19.49
N MET A 173 6.04 -4.38 18.69
CA MET A 173 4.80 -5.01 19.19
C MET A 173 5.10 -6.22 20.07
N LEU A 174 5.99 -7.10 19.61
CA LEU A 174 6.36 -8.32 20.31
C LEU A 174 7.10 -8.01 21.62
N GLY A 175 8.05 -7.07 21.58
CA GLY A 175 8.78 -6.61 22.76
C GLY A 175 7.83 -6.04 23.82
N PHE A 176 6.94 -5.12 23.42
CA PHE A 176 5.96 -4.54 24.32
C PHE A 176 5.03 -5.61 24.92
N HIS A 177 4.49 -6.51 24.08
CA HIS A 177 3.58 -7.57 24.52
C HIS A 177 4.25 -8.55 25.49
N LYS A 178 5.45 -9.03 25.17
CA LYS A 178 6.16 -10.04 25.99
C LYS A 178 6.61 -9.49 27.34
N ILE A 179 7.09 -8.24 27.36
CA ILE A 179 7.43 -7.55 28.62
C ILE A 179 6.15 -7.29 29.41
N GLY A 180 5.13 -6.71 28.77
CA GLY A 180 3.84 -6.41 29.41
C GLY A 180 3.17 -7.62 30.05
N ARG A 181 3.23 -8.80 29.42
CA ARG A 181 2.71 -10.05 29.99
C ARG A 181 3.42 -10.54 31.25
N ARG A 182 4.66 -10.09 31.48
CA ARG A 182 5.45 -10.44 32.69
C ARG A 182 5.28 -9.42 33.81
N LEU A 183 4.74 -8.25 33.52
CA LEU A 183 4.50 -7.21 34.50
C LEU A 183 3.21 -7.50 35.29
N GLU A 184 3.22 -7.12 36.57
CA GLU A 184 1.98 -7.05 37.33
C GLU A 184 1.04 -5.99 36.72
N PRO A 185 -0.29 -6.20 36.73
CA PRO A 185 -1.22 -5.31 36.04
C PRO A 185 -1.16 -3.84 36.47
N ARG A 186 -0.73 -3.55 37.70
CA ARG A 186 -0.54 -2.18 38.21
C ARG A 186 0.58 -1.40 37.51
N HIS A 187 1.55 -2.10 36.90
CA HIS A 187 2.69 -1.49 36.22
C HIS A 187 2.48 -1.29 34.71
N LEU A 188 1.43 -1.88 34.13
CA LEU A 188 1.11 -1.73 32.71
C LEU A 188 0.97 -0.27 32.25
N PRO A 189 0.34 0.66 32.99
CA PRO A 189 0.22 2.05 32.56
C PRO A 189 1.56 2.78 32.51
N LEU A 190 2.44 2.48 33.48
CA LEU A 190 3.80 3.01 33.49
C LEU A 190 4.58 2.45 32.30
N TRP A 191 4.40 1.17 31.98
CA TRP A 191 4.98 0.56 30.78
C TRP A 191 4.44 1.17 29.49
N THR A 192 3.15 1.50 29.44
CA THR A 192 2.54 2.23 28.32
C THR A 192 3.13 3.63 28.19
N LEU A 193 3.31 4.36 29.30
CA LEU A 193 3.96 5.67 29.31
C LEU A 193 5.43 5.57 28.84
N ALA A 194 6.16 4.54 29.24
CA ALA A 194 7.50 4.26 28.73
C ALA A 194 7.47 3.97 27.22
N GLY A 195 6.46 3.24 26.74
CA GLY A 195 6.21 3.04 25.31
C GLY A 195 5.96 4.35 24.57
N PHE A 196 5.14 5.25 25.12
CA PHE A 196 4.91 6.59 24.58
C PHE A 196 6.22 7.39 24.50
N ALA A 197 7.01 7.40 25.57
CA ALA A 197 8.31 8.05 25.59
C ALA A 197 9.26 7.45 24.53
N GLY A 198 9.22 6.13 24.32
CA GLY A 198 9.96 5.44 23.27
C GLY A 198 9.54 5.89 21.86
N VAL A 199 8.23 6.00 21.60
CA VAL A 199 7.72 6.54 20.31
C VAL A 199 8.15 7.99 20.11
N LEU A 200 8.11 8.83 21.15
CA LEU A 200 8.57 10.22 21.08
C LEU A 200 10.09 10.30 20.84
N ALA A 201 10.88 9.42 21.44
CA ALA A 201 12.32 9.33 21.20
C ALA A 201 12.62 8.92 19.75
N VAL A 202 11.90 7.91 19.22
CA VAL A 202 11.99 7.52 17.81
C VAL A 202 11.62 8.69 16.91
N ARG A 203 10.50 9.37 17.17
CA ARG A 203 10.11 10.58 16.44
C ARG A 203 11.23 11.62 16.47
N TYR A 204 11.77 11.93 17.65
CA TYR A 204 12.84 12.93 17.79
C TYR A 204 14.04 12.57 16.91
N VAL A 205 14.51 11.31 16.97
CA VAL A 205 15.61 10.82 16.13
C VAL A 205 15.26 10.93 14.64
N LEU A 206 14.08 10.47 14.22
CA LEU A 206 13.66 10.53 12.82
C LEU A 206 13.54 11.97 12.31
N MET A 207 13.16 12.93 13.17
CA MET A 207 13.10 14.34 12.83
C MET A 207 14.47 15.03 12.72
N THR A 208 15.56 14.40 13.19
CA THR A 208 16.92 14.92 12.96
C THR A 208 17.45 14.64 11.55
N PHE A 209 16.80 13.72 10.81
CA PHE A 209 17.15 13.45 9.42
C PHE A 209 16.65 14.57 8.50
N ARG A 210 17.25 14.68 7.30
CA ARG A 210 16.82 15.67 6.30
C ARG A 210 15.35 15.43 5.94
N ASN A 211 14.64 16.49 5.54
CA ASN A 211 13.24 16.41 5.14
C ASN A 211 12.33 15.67 6.15
N GLY A 212 12.68 15.69 7.45
CA GLY A 212 11.84 15.22 8.52
C GLY A 212 10.58 16.08 8.58
N GLN A 213 9.48 15.58 8.01
CA GLN A 213 8.20 16.26 8.03
C GLN A 213 7.27 15.54 8.98
N TRP A 214 6.82 16.30 9.97
CA TRP A 214 5.71 15.92 10.80
C TRP A 214 4.58 16.89 10.55
N GLN A 215 3.42 16.35 10.22
CA GLN A 215 2.18 17.10 10.14
C GLN A 215 1.20 16.47 11.12
N PHE A 216 0.52 17.30 11.90
CA PHE A 216 -0.65 16.82 12.60
C PHE A 216 -1.74 16.59 11.56
N PRO A 217 -2.32 15.39 11.49
CA PRO A 217 -3.22 15.07 10.40
C PRO A 217 -4.54 15.82 10.58
N ILE A 218 -4.91 16.60 9.56
CA ILE A 218 -6.17 17.36 9.52
C ILE A 218 -7.36 16.39 9.45
N ILE A 219 -7.14 15.19 8.90
CA ILE A 219 -8.12 14.10 8.85
C ILE A 219 -7.69 13.04 9.87
N PRO A 220 -8.57 12.50 10.72
CA PRO A 220 -8.16 11.52 11.70
C PRO A 220 -7.62 10.27 10.99
N PHE A 221 -6.29 10.06 11.06
CA PHE A 221 -5.61 8.80 10.71
C PHE A 221 -5.97 7.71 11.74
N ILE A 222 -7.26 7.39 11.81
CA ILE A 222 -7.76 6.24 12.56
C ILE A 222 -7.63 4.99 11.70
N PRO A 223 -7.65 3.78 12.28
CA PRO A 223 -7.44 2.59 11.48
C PRO A 223 -8.52 2.34 10.40
N ALA A 224 -9.71 2.93 10.57
CA ALA A 224 -10.78 2.89 9.56
C ALA A 224 -10.47 3.75 8.31
N ASP A 225 -9.45 4.61 8.37
CA ASP A 225 -8.98 5.43 7.26
C ASP A 225 -8.60 4.59 6.02
N GLN A 226 -8.20 3.34 6.23
CA GLN A 226 -7.98 2.38 5.15
C GLN A 226 -9.21 2.16 4.27
N ALA A 227 -10.43 2.36 4.77
CA ALA A 227 -11.65 2.24 3.98
C ALA A 227 -11.91 3.46 3.07
N TRP A 228 -11.19 4.57 3.25
CA TRP A 228 -11.26 5.72 2.35
C TRP A 228 -10.17 5.62 1.29
N VAL A 229 -10.52 4.95 0.19
CA VAL A 229 -9.58 4.59 -0.88
C VAL A 229 -9.47 5.69 -1.94
N HIS A 230 -10.54 5.97 -2.67
CA HIS A 230 -10.55 6.97 -3.74
C HIS A 230 -11.25 8.25 -3.27
N GLY A 231 -12.39 8.61 -3.87
CA GLY A 231 -13.05 9.89 -3.60
C GLY A 231 -13.94 9.93 -2.36
N ALA A 232 -14.62 11.07 -2.19
CA ALA A 232 -15.44 11.38 -1.01
C ALA A 232 -16.57 10.37 -0.72
N LYS A 233 -17.02 9.60 -1.73
CA LYS A 233 -18.06 8.58 -1.55
C LYS A 233 -17.69 7.45 -0.58
N TYR A 234 -16.40 7.27 -0.27
CA TYR A 234 -15.98 6.29 0.74
C TYR A 234 -16.09 6.82 2.17
N TYR A 235 -16.27 8.13 2.39
CA TYR A 235 -16.45 8.68 3.74
C TYR A 235 -17.61 8.02 4.51
N PRO A 236 -18.81 7.82 3.92
CA PRO A 236 -19.87 7.05 4.57
C PRO A 236 -19.43 5.64 4.98
N ALA A 237 -18.65 4.92 4.16
CA ALA A 237 -18.17 3.58 4.49
C ALA A 237 -17.16 3.61 5.66
N LEU A 238 -16.24 4.60 5.67
CA LEU A 238 -15.32 4.85 6.78
C LEU A 238 -16.07 5.15 8.08
N VAL A 239 -17.04 6.05 8.04
CA VAL A 239 -17.84 6.44 9.22
C VAL A 239 -18.65 5.25 9.72
N ALA A 240 -19.32 4.53 8.83
CA ALA A 240 -20.12 3.36 9.18
C ALA A 240 -19.26 2.22 9.77
N LEU A 241 -18.06 1.98 9.22
CA LEU A 241 -17.10 1.03 9.79
C LEU A 241 -16.66 1.46 11.19
N SER A 242 -16.34 2.75 11.37
CA SER A 242 -15.93 3.32 12.65
C SER A 242 -17.02 3.20 13.72
N ILE A 243 -18.28 3.47 13.35
CA ILE A 243 -19.45 3.27 14.21
C ILE A 243 -19.61 1.78 14.59
N GLY A 244 -19.45 0.88 13.60
CA GLY A 244 -19.49 -0.56 13.84
C GLY A 244 -18.44 -1.00 14.85
N TRP A 245 -17.19 -0.53 14.71
CA TRP A 245 -16.12 -0.79 15.66
C TRP A 245 -16.36 -0.16 17.03
N LEU A 246 -16.93 1.06 17.09
CA LEU A 246 -17.29 1.71 18.35
C LEU A 246 -18.31 0.87 19.13
N PHE A 247 -19.34 0.34 18.48
CA PHE A 247 -20.29 -0.57 19.14
C PHE A 247 -19.61 -1.84 19.67
N LEU A 248 -18.60 -2.35 18.97
CA LEU A 248 -17.82 -3.49 19.44
C LEU A 248 -16.91 -3.14 20.62
N VAL A 249 -16.32 -1.93 20.64
CA VAL A 249 -15.57 -1.42 21.80
C VAL A 249 -16.49 -1.30 23.01
N VAL A 250 -17.66 -0.68 22.85
CA VAL A 250 -18.65 -0.55 23.94
C VAL A 250 -19.03 -1.92 24.50
N ARG A 251 -19.25 -2.90 23.61
CA ARG A 251 -19.56 -4.27 24.00
C ARG A 251 -18.40 -4.96 24.72
N LEU A 252 -17.17 -4.78 24.23
CA LEU A 252 -15.97 -5.29 24.87
C LEU A 252 -15.81 -4.70 26.29
N VAL A 253 -15.99 -3.39 26.43
CA VAL A 253 -15.99 -2.70 27.72
C VAL A 253 -17.10 -3.22 28.62
N ALA A 254 -18.31 -3.45 28.11
CA ALA A 254 -19.41 -4.01 28.91
C ALA A 254 -19.09 -5.42 29.42
N LYS A 255 -18.44 -6.24 28.59
CA LYS A 255 -18.05 -7.62 28.93
C LYS A 255 -16.89 -7.68 29.92
N GLU A 256 -15.83 -6.92 29.68
CA GLU A 256 -14.57 -7.04 30.44
C GLU A 256 -14.44 -6.00 31.54
N ARG A 257 -15.31 -4.99 31.53
CA ARG A 257 -15.25 -3.76 32.34
C ARG A 257 -14.00 -2.94 32.01
N TRP A 258 -14.06 -1.64 32.29
CA TRP A 258 -12.89 -0.76 32.15
C TRP A 258 -11.69 -1.28 32.94
N THR A 259 -11.92 -1.82 34.14
CA THR A 259 -10.87 -2.39 34.98
C THR A 259 -10.19 -3.62 34.37
N GLY A 260 -10.90 -4.42 33.59
CA GLY A 260 -10.31 -5.55 32.85
C GLY A 260 -9.40 -5.08 31.74
N LEU A 261 -9.87 -4.13 30.91
CA LEU A 261 -9.07 -3.54 29.83
C LEU A 261 -7.84 -2.80 30.35
N TRP A 262 -7.97 -2.11 31.48
CA TRP A 262 -6.84 -1.42 32.11
C TRP A 262 -5.73 -2.37 32.61
N ARG A 263 -6.06 -3.65 32.79
CA ARG A 263 -5.14 -4.72 33.19
C ARG A 263 -4.69 -5.59 32.01
N ASP A 264 -5.10 -5.25 30.79
CA ASP A 264 -4.82 -6.04 29.60
C ASP A 264 -3.67 -5.43 28.78
N PRO A 265 -2.51 -6.12 28.67
CA PRO A 265 -1.39 -5.66 27.85
C PRO A 265 -1.77 -5.38 26.39
N GLN A 266 -2.75 -6.11 25.83
CA GLN A 266 -3.19 -5.92 24.45
C GLN A 266 -3.97 -4.61 24.27
N ALA A 267 -4.79 -4.22 25.25
CA ALA A 267 -5.51 -2.94 25.22
C ALA A 267 -4.52 -1.77 25.27
N HIS A 268 -3.52 -1.84 26.16
CA HIS A 268 -2.43 -0.87 26.25
C HIS A 268 -1.62 -0.77 24.96
N LEU A 269 -1.27 -1.91 24.35
CA LEU A 269 -0.56 -1.95 23.07
C LEU A 269 -1.39 -1.31 21.95
N THR A 270 -2.72 -1.53 21.94
CA THR A 270 -3.63 -0.96 20.95
C THR A 270 -3.67 0.57 21.07
N VAL A 271 -3.83 1.10 22.28
CA VAL A 271 -3.81 2.55 22.55
C VAL A 271 -2.46 3.17 22.14
N LEU A 272 -1.35 2.55 22.54
CA LEU A 272 -0.01 3.01 22.18
C LEU A 272 0.18 3.03 20.66
N SER A 273 -0.30 2.01 19.96
CA SER A 273 -0.13 1.92 18.50
C SER A 273 -1.00 2.93 17.75
N ILE A 274 -2.23 3.19 18.23
CA ILE A 274 -3.06 4.28 17.72
C ILE A 274 -2.33 5.61 17.90
N ALA A 275 -1.81 5.87 19.10
CA ALA A 275 -1.06 7.10 19.35
C ALA A 275 0.20 7.20 18.49
N ALA A 276 0.90 6.08 18.24
CA ALA A 276 2.09 6.07 17.41
C ALA A 276 1.82 6.60 16.00
N VAL A 277 0.66 6.31 15.41
CA VAL A 277 0.26 6.86 14.10
C VAL A 277 0.27 8.40 14.10
N PHE A 278 -0.17 9.04 15.19
CA PHE A 278 -0.18 10.51 15.30
C PHE A 278 1.19 11.09 15.67
N LEU A 279 2.03 10.31 16.33
CA LEU A 279 3.29 10.79 16.89
C LEU A 279 4.47 10.65 15.93
N VAL A 280 4.54 9.56 15.15
CA VAL A 280 5.64 9.35 14.19
C VAL A 280 5.58 10.37 13.04
N PRO A 281 6.73 10.74 12.43
CA PRO A 281 6.74 11.63 11.27
C PRO A 281 6.03 11.00 10.07
N MET A 282 5.53 11.86 9.17
CA MET A 282 4.93 11.44 7.90
C MET A 282 6.01 11.00 6.92
N SER A 283 7.13 11.72 6.87
CA SER A 283 8.28 11.39 6.04
C SER A 283 9.61 11.78 6.66
N PHE A 284 10.68 11.12 6.25
CA PHE A 284 12.06 11.54 6.51
C PHE A 284 12.99 11.03 5.40
N ASP A 285 14.13 11.71 5.21
CA ASP A 285 15.15 11.34 4.25
C ASP A 285 16.37 10.74 4.96
N TRP A 286 16.59 9.45 4.74
CA TRP A 286 17.70 8.68 5.29
C TRP A 286 19.05 8.99 4.60
N GLY A 287 19.05 9.76 3.52
CA GLY A 287 20.23 10.11 2.72
C GLY A 287 20.79 8.98 1.84
N GLN A 288 20.20 7.78 1.93
CA GLN A 288 20.56 6.63 1.09
C GLN A 288 19.85 6.66 -0.28
N TYR A 289 18.75 7.38 -0.40
CA TYR A 289 17.89 7.44 -1.57
C TYR A 289 17.70 8.89 -2.02
N THR A 290 17.29 9.11 -3.26
CA THR A 290 17.07 10.47 -3.79
C THR A 290 15.68 11.01 -3.46
N ILE A 291 14.76 10.15 -3.00
CA ILE A 291 13.44 10.51 -2.50
C ILE A 291 13.28 10.10 -1.02
N PRO A 292 12.49 10.82 -0.21
CA PRO A 292 12.30 10.48 1.20
C PRO A 292 11.44 9.23 1.38
N LEU A 293 11.61 8.51 2.50
CA LEU A 293 10.62 7.54 2.94
C LEU A 293 9.41 8.33 3.44
N SER A 294 8.28 8.21 2.73
CA SER A 294 7.06 8.97 2.99
C SER A 294 5.87 8.09 3.33
N LEU A 295 4.77 8.75 3.70
CA LEU A 295 3.46 8.14 3.96
C LEU A 295 3.50 7.09 5.10
N ILE A 296 4.36 7.33 6.09
CA ILE A 296 4.59 6.39 7.19
C ILE A 296 3.33 6.27 8.06
N GLN A 297 2.67 7.39 8.36
CA GLN A 297 1.48 7.43 9.21
C GLN A 297 0.34 6.65 8.54
N GLU A 298 0.10 6.90 7.26
CA GLU A 298 -0.90 6.26 6.42
C GLU A 298 -0.66 4.75 6.33
N ARG A 299 0.58 4.33 6.09
CA ARG A 299 0.98 2.92 6.09
C ARG A 299 0.73 2.24 7.43
N LEU A 300 0.96 2.93 8.55
CA LEU A 300 0.79 2.37 9.90
C LEU A 300 -0.68 2.24 10.32
N THR A 301 -1.62 2.97 9.72
CA THR A 301 -3.05 2.78 10.03
C THR A 301 -3.53 1.35 9.75
N LEU A 302 -2.98 0.67 8.72
CA LEU A 302 -3.33 -0.71 8.38
C LEU A 302 -2.97 -1.73 9.48
N PRO A 303 -1.71 -1.89 9.91
CA PRO A 303 -1.37 -2.83 10.97
C PRO A 303 -2.02 -2.48 12.32
N VAL A 304 -2.27 -1.20 12.59
CA VAL A 304 -3.07 -0.79 13.77
C VAL A 304 -4.52 -1.25 13.65
N GLY A 305 -5.09 -1.25 12.44
CA GLY A 305 -6.43 -1.80 12.19
C GLY A 305 -6.50 -3.30 12.46
N ILE A 306 -5.48 -4.06 12.04
CA ILE A 306 -5.36 -5.49 12.35
C ILE A 306 -5.24 -5.73 13.86
N LEU A 307 -4.41 -4.93 14.56
CA LEU A 307 -4.28 -4.98 16.02
C LEU A 307 -5.62 -4.71 16.72
N LEU A 308 -6.35 -3.67 16.28
CA LEU A 308 -7.67 -3.34 16.80
C LEU A 308 -8.68 -4.48 16.56
N LEU A 309 -8.72 -5.07 15.36
CA LEU A 309 -9.57 -6.23 15.08
C LEU A 309 -9.22 -7.43 15.98
N GLY A 310 -7.95 -7.61 16.31
CA GLY A 310 -7.49 -8.60 17.29
C GLY A 310 -8.07 -8.39 18.68
N LEU A 311 -8.15 -7.14 19.14
CA LEU A 311 -8.76 -6.78 20.43
C LEU A 311 -10.28 -6.96 20.38
N LEU A 312 -10.92 -6.45 19.31
CA LEU A 312 -12.36 -6.55 19.10
C LEU A 312 -12.83 -8.00 18.93
N GLY A 313 -11.96 -8.92 18.49
CA GLY A 313 -12.24 -10.36 18.39
C GLY A 313 -12.83 -11.01 19.66
N ARG A 314 -12.65 -10.36 20.82
CA ARG A 314 -13.16 -10.79 22.14
C ARG A 314 -14.59 -10.32 22.46
N ALA A 315 -15.10 -9.31 21.74
CA ALA A 315 -16.35 -8.61 22.04
C ALA A 315 -17.64 -9.43 21.85
N GLU A 316 -17.60 -10.57 21.15
CA GLU A 316 -18.76 -11.46 20.89
C GLU A 316 -19.99 -10.74 20.34
N PRO A 317 -19.98 -10.32 19.06
CA PRO A 317 -21.00 -9.43 18.50
C PRO A 317 -22.39 -10.05 18.46
N GLU A 318 -23.40 -9.18 18.49
CA GLU A 318 -24.77 -9.51 18.12
C GLU A 318 -24.90 -9.71 16.61
N ARG A 319 -25.94 -10.46 16.21
CA ARG A 319 -26.20 -10.76 14.79
C ARG A 319 -26.34 -9.50 13.94
N TRP A 320 -26.97 -8.45 14.48
CA TRP A 320 -27.12 -7.18 13.75
C TRP A 320 -25.78 -6.45 13.56
N GLN A 321 -24.82 -6.57 14.49
CA GLN A 321 -23.48 -5.97 14.35
C GLN A 321 -22.70 -6.67 13.24
N VAL A 322 -22.83 -8.00 13.14
CA VAL A 322 -22.24 -8.77 12.02
C VAL A 322 -22.91 -8.41 10.70
N GLY A 323 -24.25 -8.27 10.70
CA GLY A 323 -25.02 -7.80 9.54
C GLY A 323 -24.59 -6.41 9.09
N TRP A 324 -24.40 -5.48 10.03
CA TRP A 324 -23.90 -4.13 9.78
C TRP A 324 -22.52 -4.14 9.12
N LEU A 325 -21.53 -4.83 9.70
CA LEU A 325 -20.20 -4.92 9.12
C LEU A 325 -20.20 -5.56 7.72
N SER A 326 -21.07 -6.55 7.50
CA SER A 326 -21.24 -7.20 6.20
C SER A 326 -21.85 -6.26 5.16
N LEU A 327 -22.86 -5.47 5.55
CA LEU A 327 -23.48 -4.45 4.70
C LEU A 327 -22.48 -3.36 4.31
N VAL A 328 -21.72 -2.85 5.29
CA VAL A 328 -20.69 -1.83 5.03
C VAL A 328 -19.62 -2.37 4.08
N ALA A 329 -19.18 -3.62 4.26
CA ALA A 329 -18.25 -4.26 3.35
C ALA A 329 -18.84 -4.42 1.93
N ALA A 330 -20.11 -4.82 1.81
CA ALA A 330 -20.76 -4.95 0.50
C ALA A 330 -20.83 -3.60 -0.24
N VAL A 331 -21.16 -2.51 0.45
CA VAL A 331 -21.14 -1.15 -0.12
C VAL A 331 -19.73 -0.76 -0.55
N PHE A 332 -18.74 -0.97 0.33
CA PHE A 332 -17.33 -0.70 0.04
C PHE A 332 -16.83 -1.43 -1.21
N PHE A 333 -17.06 -2.74 -1.31
CA PHE A 333 -16.65 -3.52 -2.48
C PHE A 333 -17.44 -3.18 -3.74
N SER A 334 -18.69 -2.70 -3.62
CA SER A 334 -19.45 -2.18 -4.77
C SER A 334 -18.83 -0.89 -5.31
N PHE A 335 -18.38 0.01 -4.43
CA PHE A 335 -17.64 1.20 -4.83
C PHE A 335 -16.31 0.86 -5.49
N LEU A 336 -15.53 -0.06 -4.89
CA LEU A 336 -14.27 -0.52 -5.46
C LEU A 336 -14.47 -1.14 -6.84
N TRP A 337 -15.49 -1.98 -7.02
CA TRP A 337 -15.78 -2.58 -8.32
C TRP A 337 -16.05 -1.52 -9.39
N ALA A 338 -16.86 -0.51 -9.08
CA ALA A 338 -17.20 0.56 -10.01
C ALA A 338 -16.00 1.46 -10.36
N ASP A 339 -15.16 1.79 -9.37
CA ASP A 339 -14.00 2.67 -9.55
C ASP A 339 -12.88 1.99 -10.32
N THR A 340 -12.57 0.75 -9.95
CA THR A 340 -11.55 -0.03 -10.66
C THR A 340 -12.00 -0.32 -12.11
N ALA A 341 -13.30 -0.47 -12.38
CA ALA A 341 -13.81 -0.54 -13.75
C ALA A 341 -13.61 0.77 -14.51
N ALA A 342 -13.81 1.92 -13.86
CA ALA A 342 -13.62 3.24 -14.48
C ALA A 342 -12.15 3.50 -14.84
N LEU A 343 -11.24 3.23 -13.91
CA LEU A 343 -9.80 3.32 -14.14
C LEU A 343 -9.34 2.37 -15.27
N ASN A 344 -9.85 1.13 -15.30
CA ASN A 344 -9.56 0.20 -16.40
C ASN A 344 -10.00 0.74 -17.79
N ARG A 345 -11.12 1.46 -17.87
CA ARG A 345 -11.57 2.09 -19.13
C ARG A 345 -10.65 3.21 -19.58
N VAL A 346 -10.08 3.97 -18.65
CA VAL A 346 -9.07 5.00 -18.96
C VAL A 346 -7.80 4.33 -19.48
N GLU A 347 -7.32 3.30 -18.80
CA GLU A 347 -6.14 2.54 -19.21
C GLU A 347 -6.31 1.84 -20.57
N ASP A 348 -7.52 1.35 -20.91
CA ASP A 348 -7.81 0.80 -22.24
C ASP A 348 -7.67 1.85 -23.36
N ARG A 349 -7.98 3.12 -23.06
CA ARG A 349 -7.80 4.22 -24.02
C ARG A 349 -6.34 4.60 -24.15
N LEU A 350 -5.61 4.62 -23.04
CA LEU A 350 -4.16 4.83 -23.06
C LEU A 350 -3.47 3.73 -23.88
N ASP A 351 -3.84 2.46 -23.71
CA ASP A 351 -3.33 1.36 -24.54
C ASP A 351 -3.61 1.62 -26.02
N THR A 352 -4.82 2.03 -26.39
CA THR A 352 -5.15 2.37 -27.79
C THR A 352 -4.28 3.51 -28.33
N ILE A 353 -4.10 4.58 -27.55
CA ILE A 353 -3.30 5.76 -27.96
C ILE A 353 -1.83 5.40 -28.10
N VAL A 354 -1.25 4.74 -27.08
CA VAL A 354 0.16 4.36 -27.06
C VAL A 354 0.49 3.45 -28.25
N ARG A 355 -0.40 2.52 -28.61
CA ARG A 355 -0.21 1.64 -29.76
C ARG A 355 -0.18 2.36 -31.11
N MET A 356 -0.76 3.56 -31.21
CA MET A 356 -0.70 4.40 -32.41
C MET A 356 0.57 5.25 -32.49
N LEU A 357 1.32 5.38 -31.39
CA LEU A 357 2.58 6.12 -31.37
C LEU A 357 3.69 5.36 -32.10
N PRO A 358 4.73 6.05 -32.60
CA PRO A 358 5.94 5.40 -33.05
C PRO A 358 6.51 4.48 -31.97
N LYS A 359 7.04 3.33 -32.40
CA LYS A 359 7.73 2.42 -31.50
C LYS A 359 8.92 3.12 -30.84
N ASP A 360 9.17 2.82 -29.57
CA ASP A 360 10.26 3.37 -28.75
C ASP A 360 10.12 4.89 -28.50
N ALA A 361 8.91 5.44 -28.69
CA ALA A 361 8.61 6.83 -28.35
C ALA A 361 8.62 7.05 -26.84
N ARG A 362 9.01 8.26 -26.43
CA ARG A 362 8.95 8.71 -25.04
C ARG A 362 7.60 9.34 -24.78
N VAL A 363 6.96 8.93 -23.68
CA VAL A 363 5.59 9.33 -23.36
C VAL A 363 5.51 9.79 -21.91
N ILE A 364 4.78 10.88 -21.70
CA ILE A 364 4.30 11.30 -20.39
C ILE A 364 2.77 11.39 -20.38
N PHE A 365 2.18 11.20 -19.19
CA PHE A 365 0.74 11.31 -18.96
C PHE A 365 0.47 12.30 -17.82
N PRO A 366 0.57 13.62 -18.07
CA PRO A 366 0.41 14.65 -17.04
C PRO A 366 -1.08 14.91 -16.75
N VAL A 367 -1.81 13.87 -16.34
CA VAL A 367 -3.24 13.92 -16.00
C VAL A 367 -3.43 13.40 -14.58
N ASP A 368 -4.30 14.04 -13.82
CA ASP A 368 -4.74 13.55 -12.51
C ASP A 368 -6.25 13.71 -12.31
N ASP A 369 -6.78 13.12 -11.24
CA ASP A 369 -8.07 13.49 -10.67
C ASP A 369 -7.85 13.94 -9.22
N PRO A 370 -7.94 15.25 -8.90
CA PRO A 370 -7.71 15.75 -7.55
C PRO A 370 -8.76 15.26 -6.54
N GLY A 371 -9.89 14.70 -7.03
CA GLY A 371 -10.90 14.06 -6.21
C GLY A 371 -10.54 12.63 -5.79
N ILE A 372 -9.48 12.03 -6.34
CA ILE A 372 -9.00 10.70 -5.98
C ILE A 372 -7.86 10.81 -4.97
N ARG A 373 -8.02 10.18 -3.81
CA ARG A 373 -7.02 10.21 -2.74
C ARG A 373 -5.73 9.43 -3.05
N THR A 374 -5.81 8.38 -3.87
CA THR A 374 -4.66 7.55 -4.29
C THR A 374 -4.01 8.08 -5.56
N PHE A 375 -2.73 7.81 -5.80
CA PHE A 375 -2.04 8.14 -7.06
C PHE A 375 -2.42 7.23 -8.25
N ALA A 376 -3.66 6.74 -8.29
CA ALA A 376 -4.09 5.73 -9.24
C ALA A 376 -4.00 6.21 -10.70
N VAL A 377 -4.26 7.50 -10.97
CA VAL A 377 -4.28 8.07 -12.33
C VAL A 377 -2.87 8.28 -12.86
N THR A 378 -1.97 8.80 -12.02
CA THR A 378 -0.54 9.01 -12.35
C THR A 378 0.12 7.73 -12.88
N HIS A 379 -0.30 6.58 -12.37
CA HIS A 379 0.26 5.26 -12.68
C HIS A 379 -0.55 4.43 -13.70
N LEU A 380 -1.34 5.07 -14.57
CA LEU A 380 -2.09 4.37 -15.62
C LEU A 380 -1.28 4.20 -16.92
N ILE A 381 -0.18 4.91 -17.11
CA ILE A 381 0.56 4.94 -18.38
C ILE A 381 1.58 3.80 -18.51
N GLU A 382 2.04 3.25 -17.38
CA GLU A 382 3.11 2.27 -17.31
C GLU A 382 2.80 0.99 -18.09
N ARG A 383 1.65 0.36 -17.82
CA ARG A 383 1.29 -0.89 -18.52
C ARG A 383 1.05 -0.70 -20.02
N PRO A 384 0.31 0.33 -20.49
CA PRO A 384 0.21 0.65 -21.91
C PRO A 384 1.55 0.75 -22.65
N CYS A 385 2.59 1.27 -21.97
CA CYS A 385 3.92 1.45 -22.56
C CYS A 385 4.70 0.14 -22.77
N ILE A 386 4.38 -0.93 -22.03
CA ILE A 386 5.15 -2.19 -22.06
C ILE A 386 5.27 -2.74 -23.50
N GLY A 387 6.52 -2.87 -23.94
CA GLY A 387 6.88 -3.43 -25.25
C GLY A 387 6.66 -2.50 -26.44
N HIS A 388 6.27 -1.24 -26.23
CA HIS A 388 5.96 -0.31 -27.32
C HIS A 388 6.55 1.10 -27.14
N ALA A 389 6.45 1.68 -25.95
CA ALA A 389 6.88 3.04 -25.66
C ALA A 389 7.58 3.11 -24.28
N TYR A 390 8.23 4.24 -23.99
CA TYR A 390 8.90 4.47 -22.70
C TYR A 390 8.16 5.53 -21.89
N HIS A 391 7.70 5.14 -20.69
CA HIS A 391 7.22 6.11 -19.70
C HIS A 391 8.40 6.92 -19.17
N TYR A 392 8.64 8.08 -19.77
CA TYR A 392 9.86 8.85 -19.56
C TYR A 392 9.93 9.51 -18.17
N ALA A 393 8.76 9.74 -17.57
CA ALA A 393 8.61 10.29 -16.22
C ALA A 393 8.54 9.21 -15.12
N ASN A 394 8.97 7.97 -15.39
CA ASN A 394 9.03 6.93 -14.36
C ASN A 394 10.08 7.30 -13.29
N TYR A 395 9.64 7.57 -12.06
CA TYR A 395 10.53 8.03 -10.99
C TYR A 395 11.35 6.92 -10.34
N GLU A 396 10.97 5.65 -10.51
CA GLU A 396 11.56 4.56 -9.73
C GLU A 396 13.05 4.35 -10.04
N PRO A 397 13.51 4.29 -11.31
CA PRO A 397 14.93 4.15 -11.60
C PRO A 397 15.85 5.24 -11.00
N PRO A 398 15.52 6.54 -11.10
CA PRO A 398 16.34 7.60 -10.49
C PRO A 398 16.15 7.73 -8.97
N SER A 399 15.07 7.18 -8.38
CA SER A 399 14.79 7.24 -6.93
C SER A 399 15.85 6.57 -6.05
N GLN A 400 16.60 5.65 -6.64
CA GLN A 400 17.51 4.77 -5.94
C GLN A 400 16.86 3.88 -4.85
N MET A 401 15.53 3.74 -4.82
CA MET A 401 14.83 2.85 -3.87
C MET A 401 14.60 1.43 -4.40
N PHE A 402 14.61 1.27 -5.73
CA PHE A 402 14.22 0.03 -6.42
C PHE A 402 15.43 -0.60 -7.12
N ARG A 403 15.28 -1.82 -7.63
CA ARG A 403 16.42 -2.56 -8.22
C ARG A 403 16.85 -2.07 -9.60
N VAL A 404 15.98 -1.42 -10.37
CA VAL A 404 16.36 -0.77 -11.63
C VAL A 404 16.98 0.59 -11.31
N ARG A 405 18.10 0.94 -11.94
CA ARG A 405 18.85 2.18 -11.69
C ARG A 405 19.22 2.88 -12.97
N THR A 406 19.12 4.20 -12.97
CA THR A 406 19.82 5.06 -13.92
C THR A 406 21.27 5.24 -13.46
N VAL A 407 22.23 4.92 -14.33
CA VAL A 407 23.68 5.12 -14.07
C VAL A 407 24.30 6.14 -15.03
N ALA A 408 23.58 6.49 -16.09
CA ALA A 408 23.92 7.54 -17.04
C ALA A 408 22.65 8.03 -17.74
N ASP A 409 22.78 9.09 -18.53
CA ASP A 409 21.80 9.53 -19.49
C ASP A 409 21.37 8.36 -20.38
N ASN A 410 20.07 8.24 -20.61
CA ASN A 410 19.48 7.14 -21.35
C ASN A 410 18.21 7.60 -22.06
N ARG A 411 17.72 6.76 -22.97
CA ARG A 411 16.54 7.08 -23.78
C ARG A 411 15.21 6.68 -23.15
N ILE A 412 15.23 6.04 -21.98
CA ILE A 412 14.08 5.32 -21.42
C ILE A 412 13.43 6.12 -20.29
N VAL A 413 14.24 6.71 -19.41
CA VAL A 413 13.80 7.45 -18.21
C VAL A 413 14.70 8.64 -17.95
N GLU A 414 14.12 9.78 -17.57
CA GLU A 414 14.86 10.96 -17.10
C GLU A 414 15.60 10.66 -15.79
N HIS A 415 16.91 10.94 -15.76
CA HIS A 415 17.76 10.58 -14.63
C HIS A 415 17.93 11.71 -13.62
N ASP A 416 17.75 12.98 -14.02
CA ASP A 416 17.92 14.13 -13.14
C ASP A 416 16.64 14.38 -12.31
N PRO A 417 16.72 14.42 -10.97
CA PRO A 417 15.55 14.59 -10.12
C PRO A 417 14.75 15.88 -10.37
N LYS A 418 15.43 17.00 -10.71
CA LYS A 418 14.73 18.27 -10.94
C LYS A 418 13.97 18.26 -12.26
N ARG A 419 14.59 17.71 -13.30
CA ARG A 419 13.93 17.54 -14.60
C ARG A 419 12.79 16.53 -14.54
N LEU A 420 12.95 15.48 -13.75
CA LEU A 420 11.87 14.53 -13.49
C LEU A 420 10.67 15.20 -12.80
N GLU A 421 10.91 16.07 -11.81
CA GLU A 421 9.86 16.87 -11.17
C GLU A 421 9.16 17.79 -12.19
N GLN A 422 9.89 18.39 -13.13
CA GLN A 422 9.32 19.17 -14.25
C GLN A 422 8.48 18.31 -15.21
N LEU A 423 8.82 17.03 -15.41
CA LEU A 423 7.97 16.13 -16.20
C LEU A 423 6.63 15.83 -15.50
N HIS A 424 6.61 15.76 -14.17
CA HIS A 424 5.39 15.52 -13.38
C HIS A 424 4.52 16.75 -13.20
N THR A 425 5.15 17.91 -13.00
CA THR A 425 4.47 19.18 -12.67
C THR A 425 4.27 20.08 -13.88
N GLY A 426 4.98 19.82 -14.97
CA GLY A 426 5.08 20.66 -16.16
C GLY A 426 6.34 21.54 -16.16
N GLY A 427 6.68 22.10 -17.32
CA GLY A 427 7.83 23.00 -17.45
C GLY A 427 9.14 22.33 -17.90
N TYR A 428 9.10 21.07 -18.31
CA TYR A 428 10.26 20.39 -18.89
C TYR A 428 10.44 20.85 -20.34
N GLU A 429 11.62 21.36 -20.68
CA GLU A 429 11.97 21.69 -22.07
C GLU A 429 12.47 20.43 -22.78
N VAL A 430 11.76 20.01 -23.82
CA VAL A 430 12.07 18.82 -24.61
C VAL A 430 13.37 19.02 -25.36
N ARG A 431 14.32 18.10 -25.21
CA ARG A 431 15.64 18.17 -25.85
C ARG A 431 15.66 17.39 -27.16
N PRO A 432 16.58 17.70 -28.10
CA PRO A 432 16.70 16.95 -29.35
C PRO A 432 16.88 15.44 -29.14
N GLU A 433 17.61 15.04 -28.12
CA GLU A 433 17.82 13.63 -27.75
C GLU A 433 16.55 12.94 -27.25
N ASP A 434 15.56 13.69 -26.75
CA ASP A 434 14.29 13.18 -26.21
C ASP A 434 13.29 12.80 -27.31
N LEU A 435 13.56 13.13 -28.58
CA LEU A 435 12.66 12.80 -29.67
C LEU A 435 12.71 11.30 -30.08
N PRO A 436 11.59 10.70 -30.51
CA PRO A 436 10.25 11.30 -30.57
C PRO A 436 9.57 11.33 -29.18
N PHE A 437 9.02 12.48 -28.82
CA PHE A 437 8.44 12.75 -27.49
C PHE A 437 6.96 13.12 -27.59
N TYR A 438 6.13 12.52 -26.73
CA TYR A 438 4.70 12.74 -26.70
C TYR A 438 4.19 13.00 -25.28
N GLN A 439 3.19 13.87 -25.17
CA GLN A 439 2.37 13.99 -23.98
C GLN A 439 0.94 13.55 -24.28
N ILE A 440 0.35 12.72 -23.43
CA ILE A 440 -1.05 12.30 -23.56
C ILE A 440 -1.89 13.12 -22.58
N ARG A 441 -2.89 13.84 -23.08
CA ARG A 441 -3.73 14.76 -22.30
C ARG A 441 -5.19 14.65 -22.74
N ALA A 442 -6.11 15.22 -21.95
CA ALA A 442 -7.48 15.36 -22.40
C ALA A 442 -7.60 16.54 -23.37
N CYS A 443 -8.13 16.24 -24.55
CA CYS A 443 -8.32 17.17 -25.67
C CYS A 443 -9.79 17.64 -25.81
N GLY A 444 -10.65 17.30 -24.86
CA GLY A 444 -12.05 17.70 -24.78
C GLY A 444 -12.53 17.74 -23.33
N GLU A 445 -13.84 17.71 -23.09
CA GLU A 445 -14.39 17.70 -21.74
C GLU A 445 -14.14 16.35 -21.04
N GLY A 446 -13.09 16.33 -20.23
CA GLY A 446 -12.75 15.25 -19.32
C GLY A 446 -12.02 14.05 -19.95
N ILE A 447 -11.91 12.97 -19.19
CA ILE A 447 -11.15 11.76 -19.56
C ILE A 447 -11.79 10.96 -20.71
N ALA A 448 -12.98 11.41 -21.14
CA ALA A 448 -13.75 10.89 -22.26
C ALA A 448 -12.94 10.89 -23.57
N THR A 449 -12.07 11.88 -23.75
CA THR A 449 -11.30 12.12 -24.97
C THR A 449 -9.85 12.41 -24.61
N LEU A 450 -8.99 11.40 -24.75
CA LEU A 450 -7.54 11.53 -24.60
C LEU A 450 -6.90 11.63 -25.99
N CYS A 451 -5.89 12.48 -26.13
CA CYS A 451 -5.10 12.65 -27.35
C CYS A 451 -3.62 12.63 -27.01
N ALA A 452 -2.81 12.11 -27.94
CA ALA A 452 -1.37 12.29 -27.91
C ALA A 452 -0.98 13.54 -28.70
N GLU A 453 -0.15 14.36 -28.09
CA GLU A 453 0.46 15.54 -28.71
C GLU A 453 1.96 15.27 -28.87
N ALA A 454 2.47 15.40 -30.09
CA ALA A 454 3.91 15.36 -30.35
C ALA A 454 4.54 16.69 -29.92
N LEU A 455 5.65 16.62 -29.19
CA LEU A 455 6.41 17.80 -28.78
C LEU A 455 7.76 17.82 -29.50
N ASP A 456 8.05 18.94 -30.15
CA ASP A 456 9.34 19.21 -30.79
C ASP A 456 10.41 19.62 -29.78
N ALA A 457 11.68 19.58 -30.19
CA ALA A 457 12.76 20.11 -29.37
C ALA A 457 12.56 21.61 -29.08
N GLY A 458 12.77 22.01 -27.83
CA GLY A 458 12.49 23.35 -27.32
C GLY A 458 11.02 23.58 -26.90
N ALA A 459 10.11 22.65 -27.20
CA ALA A 459 8.76 22.70 -26.67
C ALA A 459 8.76 22.40 -25.16
N VAL A 460 7.83 23.00 -24.42
CA VAL A 460 7.74 22.83 -22.97
C VAL A 460 6.55 21.94 -22.63
N THR A 461 6.78 20.93 -21.79
CA THR A 461 5.70 20.06 -21.31
C THR A 461 4.67 20.87 -20.55
N ALA A 462 3.41 20.56 -20.80
CA ALA A 462 2.34 21.29 -20.14
C ALA A 462 2.21 20.89 -18.67
N ALA A 463 1.65 21.81 -17.89
CA ALA A 463 1.31 21.54 -16.49
C ALA A 463 0.35 20.35 -16.35
N LYS A 464 0.37 19.70 -15.18
CA LYS A 464 -0.56 18.62 -14.85
C LYS A 464 -2.01 19.08 -15.07
N GLN A 465 -2.78 18.27 -15.79
CA GLN A 465 -4.18 18.55 -16.08
C GLN A 465 -5.07 17.83 -15.06
N ASP A 466 -5.77 18.61 -14.24
CA ASP A 466 -6.74 18.08 -13.28
C ASP A 466 -8.07 17.79 -13.98
N ILE A 467 -8.46 16.52 -13.99
CA ILE A 467 -9.68 16.03 -14.58
C ILE A 467 -10.54 15.39 -13.49
N PRO A 468 -11.47 16.14 -12.88
CA PRO A 468 -12.32 15.59 -11.84
C PRO A 468 -13.31 14.56 -12.41
N GLY A 469 -13.65 13.57 -11.61
CA GLY A 469 -14.74 12.63 -11.92
C GLY A 469 -14.33 11.47 -12.83
N ILE A 470 -13.04 11.09 -12.83
CA ILE A 470 -12.57 9.88 -13.50
C ILE A 470 -13.25 8.65 -12.88
N VAL A 471 -13.39 8.65 -11.56
CA VAL A 471 -14.19 7.65 -10.82
C VAL A 471 -15.63 8.16 -10.62
N PRO A 472 -16.65 7.28 -10.69
CA PRO A 472 -18.04 7.70 -10.52
C PRO A 472 -18.30 8.40 -9.19
N VAL A 473 -18.88 9.61 -9.25
CA VAL A 473 -19.42 10.32 -8.08
C VAL A 473 -20.82 9.77 -7.82
N LEU A 474 -21.01 9.04 -6.71
CA LEU A 474 -22.29 8.39 -6.38
C LEU A 474 -23.15 9.23 -5.40
N TRP A 475 -23.05 10.55 -5.47
CA TRP A 475 -23.80 11.47 -4.60
C TRP A 475 -24.30 12.68 -5.36
#